data_AF-A0AAJ4KWN9-F1
#
_entry.id   AF-A0AAJ4KWN9-F1
#
_cell.length_a   1.000
_cell.length_b   1.000
_cell.length_c   1.000
_cell.angle_alpha   90.00
_cell.angle_beta   90.00
_cell.angle_gamma   90.00
#
_symmetry.space_group_name_H-M   'P 1'
#
loop_
_entity.id
_entity.type
_entity.pdbx_description
1 polymer ?
#
loop_
_entity_poly.entity_id
_entity_poly.type
_entity_poly.pdbx_seq_one_letter_code
_entity_poly.pdbx_strand_id
1 'polypeptide(L)'
;MMAPLFHFPWLDVLAIALICVAIACYGASTQLMFLDIAERDYPQSLELASSLNSIFANIGISLGSFTAAETVGFLGLTHVGNVGAVYGVLAVLAALFLRRRYQSAQY
;
A
#
# COMPACT_ATOMS: atom_id res chain seq x y z
N MET A 1 -19.07 14.16 -1.73
CA MET A 1 -19.17 15.10 -2.86
C MET A 1 -17.83 15.82 -3.03
N MET A 2 -16.85 15.18 -3.66
CA MET A 2 -15.89 15.95 -4.45
C MET A 2 -16.57 16.04 -5.81
N ALA A 3 -17.19 17.19 -6.08
CA ALA A 3 -17.68 17.47 -7.43
C ALA A 3 -16.55 17.17 -8.42
N PRO A 4 -16.84 16.69 -9.64
CA PRO A 4 -15.83 16.69 -10.70
C PRO A 4 -15.47 18.15 -10.97
N LEU A 5 -14.50 18.66 -10.22
CA LEU A 5 -14.00 20.03 -10.33
C LEU A 5 -13.17 20.23 -11.60
N PHE A 6 -12.96 19.17 -12.39
CA PHE A 6 -12.26 19.23 -13.64
C PHE A 6 -13.01 18.48 -14.73
N HIS A 7 -13.56 19.24 -15.66
CA HIS A 7 -14.07 18.80 -16.95
C HIS A 7 -12.93 18.31 -17.89
N PHE A 8 -11.77 17.93 -17.34
CA PHE A 8 -10.54 17.56 -18.05
C PHE A 8 -10.14 16.11 -17.70
N PRO A 9 -10.58 15.11 -18.49
CA PRO A 9 -10.30 13.69 -18.22
C PRO A 9 -8.80 13.36 -18.13
N TRP A 10 -7.95 14.19 -18.74
CA TRP A 10 -6.49 14.06 -18.69
C TRP A 10 -5.89 14.31 -17.31
N LEU A 11 -6.51 15.15 -16.46
CA LEU A 11 -6.03 15.40 -15.10
C LEU A 11 -6.27 14.20 -14.20
N ASP A 12 -7.41 13.53 -14.34
CA ASP A 12 -7.71 12.30 -13.58
C ASP A 12 -6.79 11.16 -13.99
N VAL A 13 -6.53 11.02 -15.30
CA VAL A 13 -5.56 10.04 -15.82
C VAL A 13 -4.16 10.32 -15.29
N LEU A 14 -3.74 11.59 -15.26
CA LEU A 14 -2.44 11.98 -14.70
C LEU A 14 -2.37 11.67 -13.20
N ALA A 15 -3.42 11.96 -12.43
CA ALA A 15 -3.48 11.67 -11.00
C ALA A 15 -3.37 10.16 -10.73
N ILE A 16 -4.10 9.33 -11.47
CA ILE A 16 -4.01 7.86 -11.38
C ILE A 16 -2.61 7.39 -11.76
N ALA A 17 -2.03 7.92 -12.84
CA ALA A 17 -0.67 7.57 -13.26
C ALA A 17 0.37 7.89 -12.18
N LEU A 18 0.27 9.07 -11.56
CA LEU A 18 1.16 9.47 -10.47
C LEU A 18 1.01 8.55 -9.24
N ILE A 19 -0.22 8.19 -8.88
CA ILE A 19 -0.49 7.26 -7.78
C ILE A 19 0.10 5.87 -8.10
N CYS A 20 -0.09 5.36 -9.32
CA CYS A 20 0.46 4.08 -9.75
C CYS A 20 2.00 4.07 -9.68
N VAL A 21 2.65 5.14 -10.18
CA VAL A 21 4.11 5.28 -10.12
C VAL A 21 4.57 5.34 -8.67
N ALA A 22 3.92 6.13 -7.82
CA ALA A 22 4.28 6.25 -6.41
C ALA A 22 4.19 4.90 -5.68
N ILE A 23 3.11 4.14 -5.89
CA ILE A 23 2.92 2.82 -5.27
C ILE A 23 3.95 1.82 -5.80
N ALA A 24 4.21 1.79 -7.11
CA ALA A 24 5.17 0.87 -7.71
C ALA A 24 6.60 1.14 -7.22
N CYS A 25 7.03 2.42 -7.22
CA CYS A 25 8.36 2.81 -6.74
C CYS A 25 8.52 2.53 -5.24
N TYR A 26 7.52 2.89 -4.42
CA TYR A 26 7.56 2.64 -2.99
C TYR A 26 7.60 1.14 -2.67
N GLY A 27 6.69 0.36 -3.27
CA GLY A 27 6.61 -1.09 -3.05
C GLY A 27 7.91 -1.80 -3.38
N ALA A 28 8.48 -1.55 -4.56
CA ALA A 28 9.75 -2.15 -4.98
C ALA A 28 10.91 -1.77 -4.06
N SER A 29 11.02 -0.49 -3.66
CA SER A 29 12.08 -0.03 -2.76
C SER A 29 11.99 -0.67 -1.38
N THR A 30 10.79 -0.74 -0.80
CA THR A 30 10.60 -1.39 0.52
C THR A 30 10.86 -2.89 0.48
N GLN A 31 10.47 -3.56 -0.60
CA GLN A 31 10.72 -4.99 -0.79
C GLN A 31 12.23 -5.29 -0.86
N LEU A 32 12.96 -4.50 -1.65
CA LEU A 32 14.41 -4.64 -1.76
C LEU A 32 15.12 -4.36 -0.43
N MET A 33 14.73 -3.29 0.28
CA MET A 33 15.29 -2.98 1.59
C MET A 33 15.08 -4.12 2.60
N PHE A 34 13.88 -4.71 2.63
CA PHE A 34 13.59 -5.83 3.53
C PHE A 34 14.45 -7.06 3.20
N LEU A 35 14.63 -7.35 1.91
CA LEU A 35 15.43 -8.48 1.48
C LEU A 35 16.93 -8.27 1.71
N ASP A 36 17.44 -7.05 1.49
CA ASP A 36 18.83 -6.67 1.75
C ASP A 36 19.18 -6.78 3.24
N ILE A 37 18.27 -6.35 4.13
CA ILE A 37 18.42 -6.54 5.58
C ILE A 37 18.43 -8.04 5.93
N ALA A 38 17.53 -8.83 5.36
CA ALA A 38 17.49 -10.27 5.59
C ALA A 38 18.76 -10.96 5.09
N GLU A 39 19.29 -10.59 3.93
CA GLU A 39 20.53 -11.13 3.37
C GLU A 39 21.73 -10.84 4.27
N ARG A 40 21.82 -9.62 4.80
CA ARG A 40 22.93 -9.17 5.61
C ARG A 40 22.91 -9.73 7.04
N ASP A 41 21.77 -9.69 7.71
CA ASP A 41 21.66 -10.02 9.14
C ASP A 41 21.21 -11.48 9.38
N TYR A 42 20.43 -12.06 8.45
CA TYR A 42 19.85 -13.40 8.58
C TYR A 42 19.82 -14.16 7.24
N PRO A 43 20.98 -14.46 6.62
CA PRO A 43 21.04 -15.03 5.26
C PRO A 43 20.28 -16.35 5.11
N GLN A 44 20.19 -17.14 6.18
CA GLN A 44 19.41 -18.40 6.19
C GLN A 44 17.88 -18.19 6.10
N SER A 45 17.40 -16.98 6.36
CA SER A 45 15.97 -16.62 6.34
C SER A 45 15.57 -15.79 5.12
N LEU A 46 16.48 -15.56 4.16
CA LEU A 46 16.23 -14.76 2.95
C LEU A 46 15.07 -15.33 2.11
N GLU A 47 15.05 -16.65 1.89
CA GLU A 47 13.97 -17.30 1.13
C GLU A 47 12.60 -17.16 1.83
N LEU A 48 12.60 -17.22 3.16
CA LEU A 48 11.41 -17.02 3.99
C LEU A 48 10.94 -15.56 3.93
N ALA A 49 11.86 -14.60 4.02
CA ALA A 49 11.56 -13.17 3.89
C ALA A 49 10.95 -12.83 2.53
N SER A 50 11.56 -13.33 1.44
CA SER A 50 11.08 -13.12 0.07
C SER A 50 9.68 -13.72 -0.16
N SER A 51 9.45 -14.95 0.31
CA SER A 51 8.14 -15.60 0.19
C SER A 51 7.07 -14.91 1.02
N LEU A 52 7.37 -14.47 2.25
CA LEU A 52 6.44 -13.70 3.07
C LEU A 52 6.06 -12.37 2.42
N ASN A 53 7.02 -11.66 1.82
CA ASN A 53 6.72 -10.41 1.11
C ASN A 53 5.69 -10.63 -0.01
N SER A 54 5.85 -11.68 -0.81
CA SER A 54 4.90 -12.05 -1.88
C SER A 54 3.53 -12.48 -1.32
N ILE A 55 3.51 -13.27 -0.25
CA ILE A 55 2.26 -13.70 0.41
C ILE A 55 1.48 -12.48 0.92
N PHE A 56 2.12 -11.57 1.65
CA PHE A 56 1.45 -10.37 2.18
C PHE A 56 0.98 -9.44 1.06
N ALA A 57 1.75 -9.28 -0.02
CA ALA A 57 1.32 -8.51 -1.18
C ALA A 57 0.05 -9.09 -1.81
N ASN A 58 0.01 -10.41 -2.02
CA ASN A 58 -1.16 -11.09 -2.60
C ASN A 58 -2.39 -11.04 -1.68
N ILE A 59 -2.20 -11.17 -0.36
CA ILE A 59 -3.27 -10.99 0.62
C ILE A 59 -3.80 -9.55 0.56
N GLY A 60 -2.91 -8.56 0.52
CA GLY A 60 -3.28 -7.15 0.43
C GLY A 60 -4.10 -6.82 -0.81
N ILE A 61 -3.67 -7.31 -1.99
CA ILE A 61 -4.40 -7.14 -3.25
C ILE A 61 -5.76 -7.84 -3.18
N SER A 62 -5.81 -9.06 -2.65
CA SER A 62 -7.04 -9.85 -2.54
C SER A 62 -8.06 -9.17 -1.61
N LEU A 63 -7.62 -8.72 -0.43
CA LEU A 63 -8.45 -7.97 0.51
C LEU A 63 -8.92 -6.64 -0.09
N GLY A 64 -8.01 -5.87 -0.70
CA GLY A 64 -8.36 -4.61 -1.36
C GLY A 64 -9.38 -4.80 -2.48
N SER A 65 -9.22 -5.85 -3.28
CA SER A 65 -10.14 -6.19 -4.37
C SER A 65 -11.50 -6.64 -3.86
N PHE A 66 -11.53 -7.46 -2.80
CA PHE A 66 -12.77 -7.86 -2.13
C PHE A 66 -13.51 -6.66 -1.56
N THR A 67 -12.84 -5.81 -0.78
CA THR A 67 -13.48 -4.62 -0.19
C THR A 67 -13.90 -3.62 -1.26
N ALA A 68 -13.13 -3.46 -2.35
CA ALA A 68 -13.55 -2.65 -3.49
C ALA A 68 -14.80 -3.20 -4.17
N ALA A 69 -14.86 -4.51 -4.43
CA ALA A 69 -16.02 -5.17 -5.04
C ALA A 69 -17.29 -5.01 -4.18
N GLU A 70 -17.19 -5.24 -2.87
CA GLU A 70 -18.29 -5.04 -1.93
C GLU A 70 -18.72 -3.56 -1.88
N THR A 71 -17.77 -2.63 -1.87
CA THR A 71 -18.07 -1.19 -1.87
C THR A 71 -18.80 -0.78 -3.14
N VAL A 72 -18.40 -1.30 -4.31
CA VAL A 72 -19.11 -1.07 -5.56
C VAL A 72 -20.53 -1.64 -5.52
N GLY A 73 -20.71 -2.83 -4.93
CA GLY A 73 -22.00 -3.49 -4.80
C GLY A 73 -23.02 -2.75 -3.93
N PHE A 74 -22.58 -2.19 -2.79
CA PHE A 74 -23.50 -1.54 -1.83
C PHE A 74 -23.54 -0.01 -1.91
N LEU A 75 -22.40 0.63 -2.18
CA LEU A 75 -22.25 2.09 -2.10
C LEU A 75 -21.98 2.75 -3.47
N GLY A 76 -21.63 1.96 -4.49
CA GLY A 76 -21.31 2.44 -5.83
C GLY A 76 -19.84 2.85 -6.02
N LEU A 77 -19.42 2.96 -7.28
CA LEU A 77 -18.02 3.21 -7.70
C LEU A 77 -17.40 4.47 -7.10
N THR A 78 -18.19 5.51 -6.85
CA THR A 78 -17.73 6.79 -6.30
C THR A 78 -17.17 6.67 -4.88
N HIS A 79 -17.55 5.63 -4.13
CA HIS A 79 -17.11 5.44 -2.75
C HIS A 79 -15.85 4.58 -2.61
N VAL A 80 -15.39 3.94 -3.68
CA VAL A 80 -14.18 3.09 -3.67
C VAL A 80 -12.93 3.89 -3.30
N GLY A 81 -12.82 5.12 -3.81
CA GLY A 81 -11.72 6.02 -3.46
C GLY A 81 -11.68 6.37 -1.96
N ASN A 82 -12.85 6.57 -1.34
CA ASN A 82 -12.94 6.86 0.10
C ASN A 82 -12.50 5.66 0.94
N VAL A 83 -12.89 4.45 0.55
CA VAL A 83 -12.46 3.22 1.22
C VAL A 83 -10.95 3.03 1.07
N GLY A 84 -10.40 3.27 -0.12
CA GLY A 84 -8.95 3.29 -0.35
C GLY A 84 -8.22 4.31 0.54
N ALA A 85 -8.79 5.50 0.74
CA ALA A 85 -8.22 6.51 1.62
C ALA A 85 -8.17 6.04 3.09
N VAL A 86 -9.18 5.31 3.57
CA VAL A 86 -9.17 4.71 4.91
C VAL A 86 -8.02 3.72 5.05
N TYR A 87 -7.82 2.83 4.07
CA TYR A 87 -6.67 1.91 4.06
C TYR A 87 -5.33 2.68 4.04
N GLY A 88 -5.23 3.76 3.27
CA GLY A 88 -4.06 4.63 3.26
C GLY A 88 -3.75 5.24 4.63
N VAL A 89 -4.76 5.77 5.32
CA VAL A 89 -4.60 6.32 6.68
C VAL A 89 -4.18 5.23 7.67
N LEU A 90 -4.80 4.06 7.62
CA LEU A 90 -4.42 2.91 8.47
C LEU A 90 -2.95 2.49 8.21
N ALA A 91 -2.53 2.45 6.96
CA ALA A 91 -1.14 2.13 6.59
C ALA A 91 -0.15 3.17 7.14
N VAL A 92 -0.48 4.47 7.04
CA VAL A 92 0.35 5.55 7.62
C VAL A 92 0.43 5.42 9.14
N LEU A 93 -0.69 5.17 9.82
CA LEU A 93 -0.70 4.97 11.27
C LEU A 93 0.14 3.77 11.70
N ALA A 94 0.05 2.65 10.96
CA ALA A 94 0.87 1.46 11.21
C ALA A 94 2.36 1.75 11.01
N ALA A 95 2.73 2.47 9.95
CA ALA A 95 4.11 2.87 9.68
C ALA A 95 4.67 3.80 10.78
N LEU A 96 3.88 4.77 11.24
CA LEU A 96 4.24 5.66 12.34
C LEU A 96 4.39 4.89 13.66
N PHE A 97 3.50 3.95 13.94
CA PHE A 97 3.58 3.09 15.12
C PHE A 97 4.84 2.22 15.10
N LEU A 98 5.14 1.59 13.96
CA LEU A 98 6.35 0.78 13.79
C LEU A 98 7.61 1.62 13.95
N ARG A 99 7.66 2.80 13.33
CA ARG A 99 8.76 3.75 13.47
C ARG A 99 9.00 4.11 14.94
N ARG A 100 7.94 4.43 15.69
CA ARG A 100 8.04 4.75 17.13
C ARG A 100 8.61 3.58 17.94
N ARG A 101 8.17 2.35 17.66
CA ARG A 101 8.67 1.15 18.36
C ARG A 101 10.13 0.85 18.04
N TYR A 102 10.53 0.98 16.78
CA TYR A 102 11.93 0.80 16.39
C TYR A 102 12.85 1.85 17.05
N GLN A 103 12.43 3.12 17.06
CA GLN A 103 13.18 4.19 17.73
C GLN A 103 13.23 4.02 19.26
N SER A 104 12.18 3.48 19.88
CA SER A 104 12.14 3.25 21.33
C SER A 104 12.99 2.05 21.76
N ALA A 105 13.28 1.11 20.86
CA ALA A 105 14.12 -0.06 21.15
C ALA A 105 15.63 0.23 21.04
N GLN A 106 16.01 1.41 20.53
CA GLN A 106 17.41 1.86 20.45
C GLN A 106 17.85 2.74 21.64
N TYR A 107 16.97 2.97 22.64
CA TYR A 107 17.29 3.61 23.92
C TYR A 107 17.12 2.62 25.06
#